data_AF-A0A7J8AEC2-F1
#
_entry.id   AF-A0A7J8AEC2-F1
#
_cell.length_a   1.000
_cell.length_b   1.000
_cell.length_c   1.000
_cell.angle_alpha   90.00
_cell.angle_beta   90.00
_cell.angle_gamma   90.00
#
_symmetry.space_group_name_H-M   'P 1'
#
loop_
_entity.id
_entity.type
_entity.pdbx_description
1 polymer ?
#
loop_
_entity_poly.entity_id
_entity_poly.type
_entity_poly.pdbx_seq_one_letter_code
_entity_poly.pdbx_strand_id
1 'polypeptide(L)'
;MQPPYQVRGADLLRTIRSGRHVTAALSERLILSITTLREEEWRLYRTSSVKQNPEAYRADFPEVWAEDNLPGLAKYKSPVLVELRPGAQPQWLCQYPISREALAGIQKHLAHLRAAGILIECQSPWNTPLLLVRKPNGEYRPVQYLRVVNQATISLHPVVPNPYTLLSQLPPEARWFTCLDLKDAFFCVQLEPKSQSLFAFEWTEPDTGRQLQLTWTRLPQGFKNSPTLFGEALASDLAPSLKKNTAALYCSMWVICS
;
A
#
# COMPACT_ATOMS: atom_id res chain seq x y z
N MET A 1 -9.56 -31.34 15.71
CA MET A 1 -8.60 -30.83 14.69
C MET A 1 -9.14 -29.50 14.18
N GLN A 2 -8.49 -28.39 14.51
CA GLN A 2 -8.83 -27.07 13.97
C GLN A 2 -8.13 -26.86 12.62
N PRO A 3 -8.75 -26.15 11.66
CA PRO A 3 -8.13 -25.86 10.37
C PRO A 3 -6.94 -24.89 10.56
N PRO A 4 -5.95 -24.89 9.64
CA PRO A 4 -4.78 -24.02 9.76
C PRO A 4 -5.19 -22.54 9.68
N TYR A 5 -4.77 -21.77 10.69
CA TYR A 5 -5.02 -20.34 10.82
C TYR A 5 -4.28 -19.56 9.73
N GLN A 6 -5.00 -18.73 8.97
CA GLN A 6 -4.44 -17.91 7.90
C GLN A 6 -3.76 -16.67 8.51
N VAL A 7 -2.43 -16.70 8.57
CA VAL A 7 -1.59 -15.64 9.14
C VAL A 7 -1.73 -14.36 8.30
N ARG A 8 -2.24 -13.28 8.89
CA ARG A 8 -2.30 -11.94 8.30
C ARG A 8 -1.06 -11.15 8.69
N GLY A 9 -0.71 -10.09 7.96
CA GLY A 9 0.45 -9.23 8.29
C GLY A 9 0.42 -8.63 9.73
N ALA A 10 -0.76 -8.56 10.35
CA ALA A 10 -0.92 -8.18 11.76
C ALA A 10 -0.44 -9.25 12.77
N ASP A 11 -0.38 -10.52 12.37
CA ASP A 11 0.11 -11.62 13.20
C ASP A 11 1.64 -11.59 13.31
N LEU A 12 2.33 -11.13 12.25
CA LEU A 12 3.77 -10.87 12.26
C LEU A 12 4.14 -9.85 13.37
N LEU A 13 3.31 -8.80 13.51
CA LEU A 13 3.45 -7.79 14.58
C LEU A 13 3.15 -8.35 15.97
N ARG A 14 2.31 -9.39 16.10
CA ARG A 14 2.06 -10.08 17.37
C ARG A 14 3.20 -11.00 17.78
N THR A 15 3.83 -11.69 16.83
CA THR A 15 5.03 -12.50 17.05
C THR A 15 6.24 -11.65 17.45
N ILE A 16 6.35 -10.45 16.90
CA ILE A 16 7.35 -9.45 17.32
C ILE A 16 7.07 -8.94 18.76
N ARG A 17 5.80 -8.87 19.18
CA ARG A 17 5.38 -8.40 20.51
C ARG A 17 5.50 -9.44 21.63
N SER A 18 5.69 -10.73 21.34
CA SER A 18 5.83 -11.79 22.36
C SER A 18 7.23 -11.92 22.97
N GLY A 19 8.16 -11.00 22.68
CA GLY A 19 9.29 -10.70 23.57
C GLY A 19 10.30 -11.82 23.84
N ARG A 20 11.07 -12.21 22.83
CA ARG A 20 12.52 -12.34 23.07
C ARG A 20 13.10 -10.98 22.67
N HIS A 21 13.55 -10.25 23.68
CA HIS A 21 13.54 -8.78 23.80
C HIS A 21 13.82 -7.90 22.58
N VAL A 22 13.07 -6.79 22.59
CA VAL A 22 13.01 -5.65 21.69
C VAL A 22 13.50 -4.44 22.47
N THR A 23 14.43 -3.66 21.91
CA THR A 23 14.70 -2.30 22.41
C THR A 23 14.54 -1.32 21.25
N ALA A 24 13.57 -0.42 21.41
CA ALA A 24 13.30 0.70 20.54
C ALA A 24 13.87 1.98 21.16
N ALA A 25 14.40 2.88 20.34
CA ALA A 25 14.57 4.30 20.69
C ALA A 25 13.99 5.15 19.57
N LEU A 26 13.09 6.07 19.96
CA LEU A 26 12.33 6.94 19.08
C LEU A 26 13.14 8.14 18.58
N SER A 27 12.94 8.47 17.30
CA SER A 27 12.73 9.85 16.89
C SER A 27 11.46 9.92 16.03
N GLU A 28 10.41 10.43 16.68
CA GLU A 28 9.06 10.85 16.30
C GLU A 28 8.17 10.18 15.24
N ARG A 29 8.52 9.16 14.43
CA ARG A 29 7.45 8.47 13.63
C ARG A 29 7.71 7.10 13.00
N LEU A 30 8.76 6.36 13.35
CA LEU A 30 8.92 4.97 12.87
C LEU A 30 9.37 4.01 13.98
N ILE A 31 8.80 2.80 13.96
CA ILE A 31 9.25 1.64 14.74
C ILE A 31 9.93 0.68 13.76
N LEU A 32 11.23 0.47 13.93
CA LEU A 32 12.01 -0.56 13.24
C LEU A 32 12.15 -1.76 14.19
N SER A 33 11.85 -2.98 13.75
CA SER A 33 12.15 -4.20 14.53
C SER A 33 13.32 -4.95 13.91
N ILE A 34 14.44 -5.04 14.63
CA ILE A 34 15.57 -5.92 14.31
C ILE A 34 15.54 -7.06 15.31
N THR A 35 15.66 -8.31 14.85
CA THR A 35 15.77 -9.49 15.72
C THR A 35 17.20 -10.00 15.68
N THR A 36 17.88 -10.01 16.83
CA THR A 36 19.26 -10.50 17.01
C THR A 36 19.30 -11.60 18.07
N LEU A 37 20.26 -12.52 17.97
CA LEU A 37 20.56 -13.47 19.04
C LEU A 37 21.08 -12.69 20.27
N ARG A 38 20.67 -13.08 21.48
CA ARG A 38 21.00 -12.38 22.75
C ARG A 38 22.50 -12.23 22.99
N GLU A 39 23.29 -13.19 22.51
CA GLU A 39 24.75 -13.22 22.64
C GLU A 39 25.46 -12.23 21.69
N GLU A 40 24.75 -11.75 20.65
CA GLU A 40 25.26 -10.83 19.64
C GLU A 40 24.74 -9.39 19.85
N GLU A 41 23.97 -9.14 20.92
CA GLU A 41 23.40 -7.83 21.29
C GLU A 41 24.44 -6.71 21.35
N TRP A 42 25.66 -7.03 21.80
CA TRP A 42 26.76 -6.06 21.88
C TRP A 42 27.16 -5.49 20.51
N ARG A 43 26.87 -6.18 19.39
CA ARG A 43 27.17 -5.71 18.03
C ARG A 43 26.33 -4.49 17.65
N LEU A 44 25.10 -4.38 18.18
CA LEU A 44 24.25 -3.20 17.98
C LEU A 44 24.88 -1.92 18.53
N TYR A 45 25.73 -2.06 19.56
CA TYR A 45 26.42 -0.95 20.23
C TYR A 45 27.84 -0.71 19.70
N ARG A 46 28.34 -1.56 18.78
CA ARG A 46 29.75 -1.51 18.32
C ARG A 46 29.97 -0.75 17.00
N THR A 47 28.93 -0.24 16.35
CA THR A 47 29.06 0.57 15.13
C THR A 47 28.63 2.01 15.36
N SER A 48 29.66 2.84 15.61
CA SER A 48 29.82 4.24 15.19
C SER A 48 28.56 5.01 14.78
N SER A 49 28.25 6.06 15.54
CA SER A 49 27.91 7.44 15.11
C SER A 49 27.64 7.76 13.63
N VAL A 50 26.89 6.95 12.89
CA VAL A 50 26.30 7.38 11.62
C VAL A 50 25.07 8.17 12.01
N LYS A 51 25.24 9.49 12.14
CA LYS A 51 24.11 10.41 12.07
C LYS A 51 23.51 10.24 10.68
N GLN A 52 22.51 9.38 10.55
CA GLN A 52 21.66 9.41 9.36
C GLN A 52 21.07 10.82 9.32
N ASN A 53 21.31 11.53 8.23
CA ASN A 53 20.69 12.82 7.97
C ASN A 53 19.63 12.61 6.90
N PRO A 54 18.36 12.34 7.27
CA PRO A 54 17.28 12.13 6.32
C PRO A 54 17.11 13.32 5.37
N GLU A 55 17.42 14.53 5.83
CA GLU A 55 17.32 15.76 5.04
C GLU A 55 18.37 15.83 3.94
N ALA A 56 19.57 15.27 4.16
CA ALA A 56 20.60 15.16 3.12
C ALA A 56 20.12 14.26 1.97
N TYR A 57 19.54 13.09 2.28
CA TYR A 57 18.97 12.21 1.25
C TYR A 57 17.75 12.81 0.54
N ARG A 58 17.00 13.68 1.23
CA ARG A 58 15.89 14.43 0.63
C ARG A 58 16.39 15.44 -0.40
N ALA A 59 17.50 16.11 -0.12
CA ALA A 59 18.15 17.02 -1.06
C ALA A 59 18.78 16.29 -2.25
N ASP A 60 19.37 15.11 -2.01
CA ASP A 60 20.04 14.33 -3.04
C ASP A 60 19.06 13.62 -4.00
N PHE A 61 17.88 13.24 -3.52
CA PHE A 61 16.85 12.52 -4.28
C PHE A 61 15.45 13.12 -4.11
N PRO A 62 15.24 14.38 -4.49
CA PRO A 62 14.00 15.12 -4.19
C PRO A 62 12.75 14.50 -4.82
N GLU A 63 12.91 13.75 -5.90
CA GLU A 63 11.83 13.14 -6.69
C GLU A 63 11.35 11.78 -6.18
N VAL A 64 11.99 11.23 -5.13
CA VAL A 64 11.68 9.89 -4.60
C VAL A 64 10.71 9.94 -3.40
N TRP A 65 10.59 11.09 -2.74
CA TRP A 65 9.86 11.22 -1.47
C TRP A 65 8.38 11.54 -1.69
N ALA A 66 7.50 10.71 -1.13
CA ALA A 66 6.05 10.78 -1.34
C ALA A 66 5.34 11.85 -0.46
N GLU A 67 6.09 12.61 0.33
CA GLU A 67 5.63 13.78 1.07
C GLU A 67 5.52 15.00 0.16
N ASP A 68 6.41 15.11 -0.83
CA ASP A 68 6.52 16.28 -1.72
C ASP A 68 6.01 15.99 -3.14
N ASN A 69 5.88 14.71 -3.49
CA ASN A 69 5.57 14.28 -4.85
C ASN A 69 4.22 13.57 -4.93
N LEU A 70 3.59 13.69 -6.09
CA LEU A 70 2.44 12.86 -6.44
C LEU A 70 2.83 11.36 -6.43
N PRO A 71 1.86 10.45 -6.24
CA PRO A 71 2.12 9.03 -6.39
C PRO A 71 2.80 8.74 -7.73
N GLY A 72 3.82 7.88 -7.70
CA GLY A 72 4.60 7.54 -8.87
C GLY A 72 3.75 6.93 -10.01
N LEU A 73 4.37 6.67 -11.14
CA LEU A 73 3.76 5.95 -12.25
C LEU A 73 4.70 4.83 -12.70
N ALA A 74 4.21 3.59 -12.70
CA ALA A 74 4.92 2.43 -13.23
C ALA A 74 4.95 2.51 -14.77
N LYS A 75 5.95 3.23 -15.31
CA LYS A 75 6.02 3.62 -16.73
C LYS A 75 6.00 2.43 -17.70
N TYR A 76 6.55 1.28 -17.30
CA TYR A 76 6.70 0.11 -18.18
C TYR A 76 5.56 -0.90 -18.03
N LYS A 77 4.63 -0.69 -17.10
CA LYS A 77 3.46 -1.54 -16.92
C LYS A 77 2.28 -0.97 -17.71
N SER A 78 1.77 -1.75 -18.67
CA SER A 78 0.53 -1.41 -19.36
C SER A 78 -0.65 -1.30 -18.37
N PRO A 79 -1.64 -0.42 -18.63
CA PRO A 79 -2.81 -0.32 -17.78
C PRO A 79 -3.49 -1.66 -17.56
N VAL A 80 -3.93 -1.90 -16.33
CA VAL A 80 -4.46 -3.19 -15.91
C VAL A 80 -5.92 -3.30 -16.31
N LEU A 81 -6.23 -4.33 -17.10
CA LEU A 81 -7.59 -4.79 -17.32
C LEU A 81 -8.02 -5.72 -16.19
N VAL A 82 -9.09 -5.36 -15.50
CA VAL A 82 -9.71 -6.16 -14.45
C VAL A 82 -10.83 -7.00 -15.05
N GLU A 83 -10.65 -8.31 -15.05
CA GLU A 83 -11.62 -9.26 -15.58
C GLU A 83 -12.70 -9.62 -14.55
N LEU A 84 -13.95 -9.60 -15.02
CA LEU A 84 -15.10 -10.06 -14.26
C LEU A 84 -15.33 -11.56 -14.48
N ARG A 85 -15.90 -12.22 -13.47
CA ARG A 85 -16.35 -13.60 -13.58
C ARG A 85 -17.48 -13.70 -14.62
N PRO A 86 -17.58 -14.84 -15.34
CA PRO A 86 -18.71 -15.09 -16.23
C PRO A 86 -20.05 -14.88 -15.51
N GLY A 87 -20.93 -14.06 -16.09
CA GLY A 87 -22.25 -13.76 -15.52
C GLY A 87 -22.28 -12.71 -14.41
N ALA A 88 -21.15 -12.09 -14.05
CA ALA A 88 -21.13 -11.00 -13.08
C ALA A 88 -21.94 -9.79 -13.58
N GLN A 89 -22.86 -9.31 -12.74
CA GLN A 89 -23.70 -8.15 -13.03
C GLN A 89 -23.26 -6.95 -12.17
N PRO A 90 -23.44 -5.71 -12.67
CA PRO A 90 -23.20 -4.51 -11.87
C PRO A 90 -23.93 -4.52 -10.53
N GLN A 91 -23.21 -4.11 -9.49
CA GLN A 91 -23.74 -4.00 -8.14
C GLN A 91 -23.78 -2.53 -7.73
N TRP A 92 -24.96 -2.06 -7.32
CA TRP A 92 -25.14 -0.73 -6.77
C TRP A 92 -25.41 -0.80 -5.27
N LEU A 93 -24.43 -0.38 -4.47
CA LEU A 93 -24.57 -0.23 -3.03
C LEU A 93 -24.61 1.25 -2.69
N CYS A 94 -25.66 1.69 -1.98
CA CYS A 94 -25.82 3.08 -1.59
C CYS A 94 -24.72 3.52 -0.61
N GLN A 95 -24.30 4.79 -0.72
CA GLN A 95 -23.40 5.40 0.24
C GLN A 95 -24.05 5.50 1.63
N TYR A 96 -23.30 5.07 2.66
CA TYR A 96 -23.71 5.27 4.04
C TYR A 96 -23.59 6.75 4.43
N PRO A 97 -24.45 7.27 5.32
CA PRO A 97 -24.32 8.62 5.84
C PRO A 97 -22.92 8.89 6.40
N ILE A 98 -22.30 9.99 5.97
CA ILE A 98 -20.98 10.42 6.43
C ILE A 98 -21.15 11.69 7.26
N SER A 99 -20.48 11.78 8.41
CA SER A 99 -20.51 12.99 9.23
C SER A 99 -19.80 14.15 8.53
N ARG A 100 -20.26 15.38 8.79
CA ARG A 100 -19.66 16.60 8.23
C ARG A 100 -18.19 16.76 8.62
N GLU A 101 -17.85 16.39 9.85
CA GLU A 101 -16.45 16.39 10.34
C GLU A 101 -15.58 15.46 9.50
N ALA A 102 -16.02 14.23 9.24
CA ALA A 102 -15.25 13.27 8.48
C ALA A 102 -15.13 13.69 7.00
N LEU A 103 -16.20 14.25 6.43
CA LEU A 103 -16.19 14.83 5.09
C LEU A 103 -15.16 15.95 4.95
N ALA A 104 -15.17 16.93 5.87
CA ALA A 104 -14.19 18.02 5.87
C ALA A 104 -12.75 17.50 6.09
N GLY A 105 -12.59 16.50 6.96
CA GLY A 105 -11.29 15.89 7.25
C GLY A 105 -10.64 15.18 6.06
N ILE A 106 -11.43 14.69 5.10
CA ILE A 106 -10.90 14.00 3.90
C ILE A 106 -10.96 14.84 2.62
N GLN A 107 -11.67 15.96 2.63
CA GLN A 107 -11.86 16.82 1.47
C GLN A 107 -10.54 17.24 0.80
N LYS A 108 -9.56 17.70 1.59
CA LYS A 108 -8.23 18.09 1.07
C LYS A 108 -7.52 16.92 0.39
N HIS A 109 -7.64 15.71 0.95
CA HIS A 109 -7.02 14.52 0.40
C HIS A 109 -7.67 14.10 -0.92
N LEU A 110 -9.01 14.07 -1.00
CA LEU A 110 -9.71 13.75 -2.25
C LEU A 110 -9.48 14.82 -3.33
N ALA A 111 -9.44 16.10 -2.95
CA ALA A 111 -9.11 17.18 -3.88
C ALA A 111 -7.71 17.01 -4.49
N HIS A 112 -6.73 16.62 -3.67
CA HIS A 112 -5.37 16.32 -4.15
C HIS A 112 -5.35 15.13 -5.12
N LEU A 113 -6.08 14.05 -4.81
CA LEU A 113 -6.19 12.88 -5.70
C LEU A 113 -6.89 13.21 -7.03
N ARG A 114 -7.89 14.12 -7.01
CA ARG A 114 -8.56 14.62 -8.22
C ARG A 114 -7.63 15.48 -9.05
N ALA A 115 -6.88 16.40 -8.43
CA ALA A 115 -5.89 17.23 -9.12
C ALA A 115 -4.77 16.39 -9.77
N ALA A 116 -4.41 15.26 -9.13
CA ALA A 116 -3.47 14.28 -9.67
C ALA A 116 -4.04 13.37 -10.77
N GLY A 117 -5.34 13.47 -11.08
CA GLY A 117 -6.03 12.59 -12.03
C GLY A 117 -6.15 11.14 -11.55
N ILE A 118 -5.95 10.86 -10.26
CA ILE A 118 -6.12 9.53 -9.65
C ILE A 118 -7.60 9.23 -9.43
N LEU A 119 -8.38 10.27 -9.13
CA LEU A 119 -9.83 10.23 -9.07
C LEU A 119 -10.43 11.07 -10.19
N ILE A 120 -11.43 10.51 -10.88
CA ILE A 120 -12.18 11.20 -11.93
C ILE A 120 -13.68 11.07 -11.69
N GLU A 121 -14.45 12.05 -12.16
CA GLU A 121 -15.91 11.93 -12.22
C GLU A 121 -16.29 10.88 -13.27
N CYS A 122 -17.32 10.08 -12.99
CA CYS A 122 -17.79 9.03 -13.88
C CYS A 122 -19.31 8.86 -13.78
N GLN A 123 -19.87 8.09 -14.71
CA GLN A 123 -21.21 7.53 -14.60
C GLN A 123 -21.09 6.02 -14.80
N SER A 124 -21.23 5.28 -13.71
CA SER A 124 -21.03 3.84 -13.68
C SER A 124 -22.27 3.14 -13.11
N PRO A 125 -22.68 1.99 -13.69
CA PRO A 125 -23.71 1.15 -13.09
C PRO A 125 -23.23 0.44 -11.81
N TRP A 126 -21.92 0.46 -11.53
CA TRP A 126 -21.36 -0.02 -10.28
C TRP A 126 -21.33 1.11 -9.26
N ASN A 127 -21.61 0.79 -8.01
CA ASN A 127 -21.38 1.72 -6.92
C ASN A 127 -21.04 0.95 -5.63
N THR A 128 -20.00 1.38 -4.93
CA THR A 128 -19.63 0.84 -3.62
C THR A 128 -19.41 1.96 -2.61
N PRO A 129 -19.83 1.79 -1.35
CA PRO A 129 -19.74 2.86 -0.38
C PRO A 129 -18.28 3.12 0.03
N LEU A 130 -17.98 4.40 0.25
CA LEU A 130 -16.75 4.87 0.86
C LEU A 130 -16.92 4.98 2.37
N LEU A 131 -16.03 4.35 3.13
CA LEU A 131 -15.98 4.43 4.58
C LEU A 131 -14.85 5.36 5.01
N LEU A 132 -15.12 6.29 5.93
CA LEU A 132 -14.10 7.15 6.50
C LEU A 132 -13.68 6.62 7.87
N VAL A 133 -12.45 6.11 7.94
CA VAL A 133 -11.89 5.53 9.16
C VAL A 133 -10.99 6.55 9.83
N ARG A 134 -11.29 6.88 11.09
CA ARG A 134 -10.43 7.76 11.90
C ARG A 134 -9.16 7.03 12.32
N LYS A 135 -8.02 7.62 12.05
CA LYS A 135 -6.70 7.17 12.52
C LYS A 135 -6.47 7.61 13.97
N PRO A 136 -5.52 6.98 14.70
CA PRO A 136 -5.17 7.41 16.06
C PRO A 136 -4.66 8.86 16.16
N ASN A 137 -4.07 9.40 15.08
CA ASN A 137 -3.62 10.79 15.01
C ASN A 137 -4.77 11.80 14.77
N GLY A 138 -6.02 11.34 14.70
CA GLY A 138 -7.20 12.18 14.48
C GLY A 138 -7.58 12.40 13.01
N GLU A 139 -6.71 12.08 12.06
CA GLU A 139 -7.00 12.20 10.63
C GLU A 139 -7.96 11.11 10.14
N TYR A 140 -8.72 11.39 9.08
CA TYR A 140 -9.53 10.38 8.40
C TYR A 140 -8.77 9.77 7.23
N ARG A 141 -9.03 8.49 6.94
CA ARG A 141 -8.61 7.83 5.70
C ARG A 141 -9.81 7.24 4.97
N PRO A 142 -9.86 7.31 3.63
CA PRO A 142 -10.91 6.70 2.86
C PRO A 142 -10.63 5.20 2.71
N VAL A 143 -11.67 4.39 2.91
CA VAL A 143 -11.63 2.94 2.71
C VAL A 143 -12.86 2.54 1.91
N GLN A 144 -12.67 2.19 0.66
CA GLN A 144 -13.78 1.77 -0.20
C GLN A 144 -14.18 0.32 0.11
N TYR A 145 -15.48 0.07 0.22
CA TYR A 145 -16.01 -1.25 0.52
C TYR A 145 -16.09 -2.13 -0.74
N LEU A 146 -14.94 -2.65 -1.17
CA LEU A 146 -14.81 -3.40 -2.43
C LEU A 146 -15.19 -4.88 -2.35
N ARG A 147 -15.92 -5.34 -1.33
CA ARG A 147 -16.22 -6.77 -1.17
C ARG A 147 -17.03 -7.35 -2.34
N VAL A 148 -18.03 -6.61 -2.82
CA VAL A 148 -18.86 -7.06 -3.96
C VAL A 148 -18.07 -7.09 -5.26
N VAL A 149 -17.19 -6.09 -5.48
CA VAL A 149 -16.28 -6.05 -6.63
C VAL A 149 -15.28 -7.21 -6.56
N ASN A 150 -14.74 -7.49 -5.38
CA ASN A 150 -13.82 -8.61 -5.14
C ASN A 150 -14.48 -9.97 -5.41
N GLN A 151 -15.78 -10.12 -5.14
CA GLN A 151 -16.53 -11.35 -5.45
C GLN A 151 -16.82 -11.46 -6.96
N ALA A 152 -17.12 -10.35 -7.62
CA ALA A 152 -17.45 -10.30 -9.04
C ALA A 152 -16.24 -10.45 -9.96
N THR A 153 -15.02 -10.23 -9.48
CA THR A 153 -13.78 -10.28 -10.27
C THR A 153 -13.12 -11.67 -10.25
N ILE A 154 -12.35 -11.98 -11.30
CA ILE A 154 -11.51 -13.19 -11.35
C ILE A 154 -10.36 -13.04 -10.34
N SER A 155 -10.03 -14.11 -9.63
CA SER A 155 -8.90 -14.11 -8.69
C SER A 155 -7.62 -14.48 -9.42
N LEU A 156 -6.58 -13.66 -9.27
CA LEU A 156 -5.26 -13.98 -9.81
C LEU A 156 -4.51 -14.93 -8.89
N HIS A 157 -3.56 -15.68 -9.43
CA HIS A 157 -2.65 -16.48 -8.62
C HIS A 157 -1.75 -15.53 -7.79
N PRO A 158 -1.64 -15.71 -6.46
CA PRO A 158 -0.81 -14.84 -5.64
C PRO A 158 0.67 -15.09 -5.95
N VAL A 159 1.31 -14.11 -6.60
CA VAL A 159 2.76 -14.14 -6.88
C VAL A 159 3.61 -13.59 -5.74
N VAL A 160 2.99 -12.97 -4.72
CA VAL A 160 3.72 -12.38 -3.59
C VAL A 160 4.12 -13.50 -2.61
N PRO A 161 5.42 -13.78 -2.45
CA PRO A 161 5.88 -14.81 -1.51
C PRO A 161 5.59 -14.42 -0.06
N ASN A 162 5.42 -15.45 0.78
CA ASN A 162 5.28 -15.28 2.23
C ASN A 162 6.53 -14.58 2.81
N PRO A 163 6.40 -13.66 3.79
CA PRO A 163 7.52 -13.06 4.49
C PRO A 163 8.63 -14.03 4.90
N TYR A 164 8.30 -15.25 5.36
CA TYR A 164 9.33 -16.24 5.72
C TYR A 164 10.15 -16.71 4.52
N THR A 165 9.51 -16.92 3.37
CA THR A 165 10.18 -17.30 2.12
C THR A 165 11.12 -16.17 1.67
N LEU A 166 10.68 -14.92 1.77
CA LEU A 166 11.52 -13.76 1.43
C LEU A 166 12.73 -13.62 2.35
N LEU A 167 12.52 -13.76 3.66
CA LEU A 167 13.61 -13.68 4.63
C LEU A 167 14.63 -14.82 4.45
N SER A 168 14.18 -16.01 4.06
CA SER A 168 15.08 -17.14 3.78
C SER A 168 15.98 -16.95 2.55
N GLN A 169 15.64 -16.00 1.68
CA GLN A 169 16.46 -15.66 0.50
C GLN A 169 17.55 -14.63 0.82
N LEU A 170 17.56 -14.06 2.02
CA LEU A 170 18.60 -13.11 2.41
C LEU A 170 19.91 -13.87 2.67
N PRO A 171 21.06 -13.38 2.18
CA PRO A 171 22.34 -14.03 2.41
C PRO A 171 22.68 -13.99 3.91
N PRO A 172 23.11 -15.11 4.52
CA PRO A 172 23.49 -15.13 5.93
C PRO A 172 24.68 -14.22 6.25
N GLU A 173 25.50 -13.88 5.25
CA GLU A 173 26.63 -12.97 5.36
C GLU A 173 26.25 -11.48 5.32
N ALA A 174 25.02 -11.14 4.94
CA ALA A 174 24.58 -9.75 4.86
C ALA A 174 24.56 -9.10 6.26
N ARG A 175 25.17 -7.93 6.38
CA ARG A 175 25.34 -7.24 7.68
C ARG A 175 24.55 -5.96 7.76
N TRP A 176 24.22 -5.36 6.62
CA TRP A 176 23.51 -4.10 6.55
C TRP A 176 22.19 -4.28 5.82
N PHE A 177 21.14 -3.70 6.38
CA PHE A 177 19.80 -3.76 5.81
C PHE A 177 19.23 -2.35 5.68
N THR A 178 18.62 -2.07 4.54
CA THR A 178 17.85 -0.85 4.30
C THR A 178 16.42 -1.23 3.99
N CYS A 179 15.47 -0.72 4.79
CA CYS A 179 14.05 -0.95 4.57
C CYS A 179 13.40 0.30 3.98
N LEU A 180 12.71 0.16 2.85
CA LEU A 180 11.94 1.23 2.23
C LEU A 180 10.45 0.84 2.24
N ASP A 181 9.57 1.76 2.63
CA ASP A 181 8.12 1.54 2.50
C ASP A 181 7.56 2.47 1.42
N LEU A 182 6.95 1.88 0.41
CA LEU A 182 6.38 2.60 -0.72
C LEU A 182 4.99 3.11 -0.32
N LYS A 183 4.91 4.40 -0.04
CA LYS A 183 3.65 5.09 0.23
C LYS A 183 2.76 5.09 -1.02
N ASP A 184 1.48 4.75 -0.84
CA ASP A 184 0.46 4.72 -1.90
C ASP A 184 0.86 3.90 -3.14
N ALA A 185 1.65 2.84 -2.93
CA ALA A 185 2.26 2.00 -3.97
C ALA A 185 1.29 1.54 -5.07
N PHE A 186 0.05 1.20 -4.72
CA PHE A 186 -0.94 0.74 -5.71
C PHE A 186 -1.34 1.83 -6.71
N PHE A 187 -1.27 3.12 -6.33
CA PHE A 187 -1.57 4.22 -7.25
C PHE A 187 -0.53 4.36 -8.36
N CYS A 188 0.63 3.72 -8.24
CA CYS A 188 1.62 3.63 -9.30
C CYS A 188 1.13 2.85 -10.53
N VAL A 189 0.16 1.94 -10.35
CA VAL A 189 -0.33 1.10 -11.44
C VAL A 189 -1.64 1.66 -11.99
N GLN A 190 -1.67 1.91 -13.30
CA GLN A 190 -2.85 2.42 -13.99
C GLN A 190 -3.89 1.32 -14.21
N LEU A 191 -5.16 1.72 -14.17
CA LEU A 191 -6.30 0.91 -14.61
C LEU A 191 -6.66 1.25 -16.05
N GLU A 192 -6.96 0.22 -16.83
CA GLU A 192 -7.57 0.36 -18.15
C GLU A 192 -8.91 1.12 -18.02
N PRO A 193 -9.24 2.10 -18.88
CA PRO A 193 -10.48 2.89 -18.79
C PRO A 193 -11.76 2.06 -18.63
N LYS A 194 -11.82 0.89 -19.28
CA LYS A 194 -12.97 -0.02 -19.18
C LYS A 194 -13.15 -0.63 -17.78
N SER A 195 -12.07 -0.76 -17.01
CA SER A 195 -12.08 -1.32 -15.66
C SER A 195 -12.25 -0.25 -14.58
N GLN A 196 -12.04 1.01 -14.91
CA GLN A 196 -12.21 2.12 -13.96
C GLN A 196 -13.65 2.17 -13.43
N SER A 197 -14.65 1.93 -14.26
CA SER A 197 -16.07 1.96 -13.83
C SER A 197 -16.39 1.00 -12.68
N LEU A 198 -15.66 -0.11 -12.52
CA LEU A 198 -15.89 -1.13 -11.49
C LEU A 198 -15.71 -0.61 -10.07
N PHE A 199 -14.88 0.42 -9.91
CA PHE A 199 -14.47 0.94 -8.61
C PHE A 199 -15.14 2.29 -8.29
N ALA A 200 -16.30 2.55 -8.88
CA ALA A 200 -17.04 3.77 -8.64
C ALA A 200 -17.63 3.82 -7.23
N PHE A 201 -17.71 5.03 -6.68
CA PHE A 201 -18.33 5.36 -5.40
C PHE A 201 -18.97 6.75 -5.45
N GLU A 202 -20.00 6.94 -4.63
CA GLU A 202 -20.67 8.23 -4.47
C GLU A 202 -19.85 9.15 -3.55
N TRP A 203 -19.81 10.43 -3.88
CA TRP A 203 -19.19 11.47 -3.08
C TRP A 203 -20.06 12.72 -3.08
N THR A 204 -20.28 13.28 -1.88
CA THR A 204 -20.96 14.57 -1.71
C THR A 204 -19.93 15.63 -1.40
N GLU A 205 -19.82 16.64 -2.26
CA GLU A 205 -18.92 17.77 -2.04
C GLU A 205 -19.37 18.59 -0.81
N PRO A 206 -18.51 18.78 0.21
CA PRO A 206 -18.91 19.44 1.46
C PRO A 206 -19.30 20.92 1.29
N ASP A 207 -18.67 21.61 0.33
CA ASP A 207 -18.86 23.05 0.12
C ASP A 207 -20.13 23.35 -0.70
N THR A 208 -20.41 22.52 -1.71
CA THR A 208 -21.47 22.76 -2.70
C THR A 208 -22.72 21.90 -2.44
N GLY A 209 -22.59 20.82 -1.67
CA GLY A 209 -23.63 19.80 -1.51
C GLY A 209 -23.87 18.96 -2.77
N ARG A 210 -23.05 19.13 -3.82
CA ARG A 210 -23.19 18.41 -5.09
C ARG A 210 -22.88 16.93 -4.89
N GLN A 211 -23.81 16.07 -5.29
CA GLN A 211 -23.59 14.63 -5.34
C GLN A 211 -22.95 14.24 -6.66
N LEU A 212 -21.89 13.45 -6.57
CA LEU A 212 -21.09 12.99 -7.68
C LEU A 212 -20.82 11.49 -7.55
N GLN A 213 -20.49 10.87 -8.67
CA GLN A 213 -19.89 9.55 -8.67
C GLN A 213 -18.45 9.69 -9.14
N LEU A 214 -17.52 9.23 -8.30
CA LEU A 214 -16.09 9.24 -8.58
C LEU A 214 -15.61 7.81 -8.80
N THR A 215 -14.55 7.66 -9.59
CA THR A 215 -13.83 6.39 -9.69
C THR A 215 -12.33 6.58 -9.78
N TRP A 216 -11.60 5.49 -9.58
CA TRP A 216 -10.14 5.43 -9.59
C TRP A 216 -9.61 5.19 -11.01
N THR A 217 -8.59 5.95 -11.41
CA THR A 217 -7.81 5.70 -12.62
C THR A 217 -6.61 4.77 -12.36
N ARG A 218 -6.33 4.50 -11.08
CA ARG A 218 -5.23 3.67 -10.58
C ARG A 218 -5.75 2.53 -9.72
N LEU A 219 -4.92 1.52 -9.45
CA LEU A 219 -5.35 0.40 -8.60
C LEU A 219 -5.78 0.89 -7.20
N PRO A 220 -7.03 0.65 -6.79
CA PRO A 220 -7.51 1.10 -5.50
C PRO A 220 -7.01 0.21 -4.36
N GLN A 221 -6.92 0.81 -3.18
CA GLN A 221 -6.71 0.08 -1.93
C GLN A 221 -7.95 -0.75 -1.59
N GLY A 222 -7.76 -2.01 -1.17
CA GLY A 222 -8.83 -2.94 -0.80
C GLY A 222 -9.32 -3.85 -1.94
N PHE A 223 -8.83 -3.65 -3.17
CA PHE A 223 -9.03 -4.62 -4.25
C PHE A 223 -8.12 -5.84 -4.06
N LYS A 224 -8.70 -7.04 -4.17
CA LYS A 224 -8.05 -8.30 -3.79
C LYS A 224 -6.79 -8.62 -4.60
N ASN A 225 -6.74 -8.21 -5.87
CA ASN A 225 -5.61 -8.51 -6.75
C ASN A 225 -4.56 -7.39 -6.76
N SER A 226 -4.79 -6.25 -6.06
CA SER A 226 -3.84 -5.13 -6.04
C SER A 226 -2.42 -5.54 -5.60
N PRO A 227 -2.23 -6.37 -4.54
CA PRO A 227 -0.89 -6.80 -4.13
C PRO A 227 -0.16 -7.61 -5.21
N THR A 228 -0.87 -8.53 -5.87
CA THR A 228 -0.31 -9.36 -6.96
C THR A 228 0.09 -8.51 -8.15
N LEU A 229 -0.83 -7.66 -8.63
CA LEU A 229 -0.62 -6.80 -9.79
C LEU A 229 0.52 -5.80 -9.57
N PHE A 230 0.59 -5.23 -8.36
CA PHE A 230 1.69 -4.35 -7.99
C PHE A 230 3.01 -5.11 -7.91
N GLY A 231 3.02 -6.30 -7.28
CA GLY A 231 4.21 -7.14 -7.20
C GLY A 231 4.77 -7.53 -8.57
N GLU A 232 3.92 -7.87 -9.53
CA GLU A 232 4.33 -8.14 -10.92
C GLU A 232 4.90 -6.92 -11.62
N ALA A 233 4.22 -5.76 -11.50
CA ALA A 233 4.68 -4.51 -12.09
C ALA A 233 6.06 -4.12 -11.55
N LEU A 234 6.21 -4.20 -10.23
CA LEU A 234 7.44 -3.89 -9.52
C LEU A 234 8.57 -4.87 -9.89
N ALA A 235 8.29 -6.19 -9.91
CA ALA A 235 9.29 -7.18 -10.31
C ALA A 235 9.79 -6.95 -11.75
N SER A 236 8.89 -6.58 -12.66
CA SER A 236 9.24 -6.23 -14.05
C SER A 236 10.14 -5.00 -14.12
N ASP A 237 9.79 -3.92 -13.41
CA ASP A 237 10.56 -2.68 -13.39
C ASP A 237 11.97 -2.85 -12.78
N LEU A 238 12.11 -3.80 -11.85
CA LEU A 238 13.36 -4.03 -11.11
C LEU A 238 14.23 -5.15 -11.64
N ALA A 239 13.71 -6.01 -12.53
CA ALA A 239 14.48 -7.11 -13.11
C ALA A 239 15.86 -6.70 -13.66
N PRO A 240 16.06 -5.49 -14.23
CA PRO A 240 17.40 -5.04 -14.64
C PRO A 240 18.37 -4.76 -13.48
N SER A 241 17.86 -4.25 -12.35
CA SER A 241 18.66 -3.79 -11.20
C SER A 241 18.96 -4.89 -10.19
N LEU A 242 18.04 -5.86 -10.02
CA LEU A 242 18.20 -7.00 -9.11
C LEU A 242 19.30 -7.99 -9.54
N LYS A 243 19.76 -7.93 -10.80
CA LYS A 243 20.93 -8.71 -11.24
C LYS A 243 22.24 -8.29 -10.58
N LYS A 244 22.28 -7.14 -9.91
CA LYS A 244 23.48 -6.57 -9.29
C LYS A 244 23.51 -6.67 -7.76
N ASN A 245 22.35 -6.75 -7.08
CA ASN A 245 22.22 -6.74 -5.62
C ASN A 245 21.10 -7.69 -5.16
N THR A 246 21.24 -8.29 -3.97
CA THR A 246 20.18 -9.09 -3.35
C THR A 246 19.15 -8.18 -2.68
N ALA A 247 17.88 -8.26 -3.09
CA ALA A 247 16.79 -7.53 -2.46
C ALA A 247 15.54 -8.41 -2.33
N ALA A 248 14.83 -8.25 -1.22
CA ALA A 248 13.60 -8.96 -0.91
C ALA A 248 12.39 -8.01 -0.94
N LEU A 249 11.30 -8.44 -1.57
CA LEU A 249 10.13 -7.61 -1.88
C LEU A 249 8.86 -8.18 -1.22
N TYR A 250 8.24 -7.42 -0.32
CA TYR A 250 6.95 -7.78 0.28
C TYR A 250 5.92 -6.66 0.13
N CYS A 251 5.06 -6.76 -0.89
CA CYS A 251 3.97 -5.80 -1.13
C CYS A 251 4.51 -4.36 -1.23
N SER A 252 4.24 -3.47 -0.26
CA SER A 252 4.78 -2.11 -0.21
C SER A 252 6.15 -1.99 0.47
N MET A 253 6.60 -3.02 1.17
CA MET A 253 7.82 -3.01 1.96
C MET A 253 8.98 -3.67 1.20
N TRP A 254 10.09 -2.96 1.15
CA TRP A 254 11.35 -3.36 0.55
C TRP A 254 12.41 -3.58 1.60
N VAL A 255 13.26 -4.60 1.39
CA VAL A 255 14.48 -4.82 2.17
C VAL A 255 15.64 -5.03 1.21
N ILE A 256 16.62 -4.13 1.25
CA ILE A 256 17.89 -4.23 0.53
C ILE A 256 18.96 -4.67 1.52
N CYS A 257 19.84 -5.60 1.13
CA CYS A 257 20.92 -6.05 1.98
C CYS A 257 22.30 -5.91 1.31
N SER A 258 23.34 -5.66 2.13
CA SER A 258 24.75 -5.60 1.72
C SER A 258 25.72 -6.13 2.78
#